data_AF-A0A1F9RC30-F1
#
_entry.id   AF-A0A1F9RC30-F1
#
_cell.length_a   1.000
_cell.length_b   1.000
_cell.length_c   1.000
_cell.angle_alpha   90.00
_cell.angle_beta   90.00
_cell.angle_gamma   90.00
#
_symmetry.space_group_name_H-M   'P 1'
#
loop_
_entity.id
_entity.type
_entity.pdbx_description
1 polymer ?
#
loop_
_entity_poly.entity_id
_entity_poly.type
_entity_poly.pdbx_seq_one_letter_code
_entity_poly.pdbx_strand_id
1 'polypeptide(L)'
;MKLEVRNISVASLVTSSVPLVVFALAILGGGVTFFVVDNVQLAPMTVAQKLLSVGLYALLYVVITTAVLVFAAFVYNILTGVLGLRGVTLDIEELHHD
;
A
#
# COMPACT_ATOMS: atom_id res chain seq x y z
N MET A 1 12.42 26.77 2.10
CA MET A 1 12.96 26.16 3.35
C MET A 1 13.27 24.69 3.08
N LYS A 2 14.38 24.14 3.62
CA LYS A 2 14.73 22.71 3.47
C LYS A 2 14.16 21.90 4.63
N LEU A 3 13.14 21.08 4.37
CA LEU A 3 12.50 20.18 5.33
C LEU A 3 13.12 18.79 5.22
N GLU A 4 13.65 18.24 6.31
CA GLU A 4 14.15 16.87 6.36
C GLU A 4 13.14 15.96 7.06
N VAL A 5 12.60 14.97 6.34
CA VAL A 5 11.65 14.01 6.90
C VAL A 5 12.44 12.87 7.55
N ARG A 6 12.41 12.80 8.88
CA ARG A 6 13.01 11.70 9.66
C ARG A 6 11.91 11.03 10.49
N ASN A 7 12.12 9.75 10.78
CA ASN A 7 11.26 8.98 11.69
C ASN A 7 9.79 8.89 11.23
N ILE A 8 9.54 8.08 10.20
CA ILE A 8 8.20 7.85 9.64
C ILE A 8 7.35 7.09 10.66
N SER A 9 6.19 7.65 11.00
CA SER A 9 5.23 6.99 11.88
C SER A 9 4.52 5.85 11.17
N VAL A 10 4.45 4.69 11.84
CA VAL A 10 3.68 3.51 11.38
C VAL A 10 2.21 3.85 11.18
N ALA A 11 1.64 4.66 12.08
CA ALA A 11 0.24 5.07 11.97
C ALA A 11 -0.04 5.83 10.67
N SER A 12 0.89 6.71 10.26
CA SER A 12 0.76 7.50 9.02
C SER A 12 0.73 6.63 7.76
N LEU A 13 1.33 5.45 7.78
CA LEU A 13 1.36 4.55 6.62
C LEU A 13 0.06 3.74 6.53
N VAL A 14 -0.43 3.27 7.68
CA VAL A 14 -1.68 2.50 7.76
C VAL A 14 -2.90 3.37 7.46
N THR A 15 -2.90 4.62 7.90
CA THR A 15 -4.00 5.56 7.62
C THR A 15 -3.84 6.34 6.31
N SER A 16 -2.76 6.09 5.56
CA SER A 16 -2.56 6.72 4.27
C SER A 16 -3.61 6.28 3.24
N SER A 17 -3.65 6.97 2.10
CA SER A 17 -4.47 6.55 0.96
C SER A 17 -3.96 5.27 0.28
N VAL A 18 -2.73 4.82 0.56
CA VAL A 18 -2.11 3.69 -0.15
C VAL A 18 -2.86 2.38 0.07
N PRO A 19 -3.17 1.93 1.32
CA PRO A 19 -3.96 0.72 1.54
C PRO A 19 -5.34 0.77 0.86
N LEU A 20 -5.99 1.94 0.82
CA LEU A 20 -7.29 2.11 0.18
C LEU A 20 -7.20 1.97 -1.35
N VAL A 21 -6.19 2.59 -1.98
CA VAL A 21 -5.95 2.46 -3.42
C VAL A 21 -5.64 1.00 -3.77
N VAL A 22 -4.77 0.36 -2.98
CA VAL A 22 -4.44 -1.07 -3.14
C VAL A 22 -5.68 -1.94 -3.03
N PHE A 23 -6.56 -1.67 -2.05
CA PHE A 23 -7.82 -2.40 -1.90
C PHE A 23 -8.69 -2.26 -3.15
N ALA A 24 -8.89 -1.05 -3.66
CA ALA A 24 -9.70 -0.81 -4.85
C ALA A 24 -9.11 -1.53 -6.09
N LEU A 25 -7.80 -1.43 -6.30
CA LEU A 25 -7.12 -2.14 -7.38
C LEU A 25 -7.21 -3.66 -7.23
N ALA A 26 -7.12 -4.18 -6.01
CA ALA A 26 -7.21 -5.61 -5.76
C ALA A 26 -8.64 -6.15 -5.93
N ILE A 27 -9.68 -5.36 -5.66
CA ILE A 27 -11.06 -5.71 -6.02
C ILE A 27 -11.22 -5.81 -7.54
N LEU A 28 -10.69 -4.85 -8.30
CA LEU A 28 -10.73 -4.89 -9.77
C LEU A 28 -9.94 -6.09 -10.31
N GLY A 29 -8.72 -6.29 -9.82
CA GLY A 29 -7.86 -7.41 -10.22
C GLY A 29 -8.46 -8.77 -9.84
N GLY A 30 -9.06 -8.87 -8.65
CA GLY A 30 -9.82 -10.04 -8.23
C GLY A 30 -11.02 -10.29 -9.13
N GLY A 31 -11.80 -9.26 -9.46
CA GLY A 31 -12.92 -9.35 -10.39
C GLY A 31 -12.48 -9.94 -11.74
N VAL A 32 -11.40 -9.41 -12.31
CA VAL A 32 -10.82 -9.96 -13.55
C VAL A 32 -10.38 -11.41 -13.36
N THR A 33 -9.66 -11.71 -12.29
CA THR A 33 -9.09 -13.05 -12.03
C THR A 33 -10.15 -14.13 -11.83
N PHE A 34 -11.24 -13.83 -11.11
CA PHE A 34 -12.24 -14.82 -10.74
C PHE A 34 -13.45 -14.89 -11.68
N PHE A 35 -13.72 -13.83 -12.45
CA PHE A 35 -14.88 -13.74 -13.35
C PHE A 35 -14.55 -13.62 -14.83
N VAL A 36 -13.42 -13.03 -15.20
CA VAL A 36 -13.12 -12.71 -16.62
C VAL A 36 -12.12 -13.69 -17.21
N VAL A 37 -11.08 -14.04 -16.46
CA VAL A 37 -10.05 -14.98 -16.93
C VAL A 37 -10.52 -16.41 -16.71
N ASP A 38 -10.62 -17.17 -17.79
CA ASP A 38 -10.99 -18.58 -17.72
C ASP A 38 -9.93 -19.39 -16.99
N ASN A 39 -10.35 -20.08 -15.94
CA ASN A 39 -9.51 -20.96 -15.15
C ASN A 39 -10.28 -22.23 -14.76
N VAL A 40 -9.76 -23.39 -15.17
CA VAL A 40 -10.36 -24.71 -14.93
C VAL A 40 -10.54 -24.99 -13.43
N GLN A 41 -9.67 -24.44 -12.57
CA GLN A 41 -9.76 -24.58 -11.12
C GLN A 41 -10.91 -23.76 -10.51
N LEU A 42 -11.36 -22.70 -11.20
CA LEU A 42 -12.46 -21.82 -10.76
C LEU A 42 -13.81 -22.21 -11.39
N ALA A 43 -13.80 -23.10 -12.40
CA ALA A 43 -14.99 -23.60 -13.08
C ALA A 43 -16.04 -24.24 -12.15
N PRO A 44 -15.67 -25.05 -11.12
CA PRO A 44 -16.67 -25.63 -10.21
C PRO A 44 -17.20 -24.65 -9.16
N MET A 45 -16.66 -23.42 -9.09
CA MET A 45 -17.05 -22.45 -8.06
C MET A 45 -18.33 -21.73 -8.43
N THR A 46 -19.24 -21.61 -7.46
CA THR A 46 -20.45 -20.80 -7.61
C THR A 46 -20.11 -19.30 -7.65
N VAL A 47 -21.03 -18.48 -8.16
CA VAL A 47 -20.87 -17.02 -8.19
C VAL A 47 -20.61 -16.44 -6.79
N ALA A 48 -21.30 -16.96 -5.77
CA ALA A 48 -21.10 -16.53 -4.38
C ALA A 48 -19.69 -16.85 -3.87
N GLN A 49 -19.16 -18.04 -4.20
CA GLN A 49 -17.79 -18.41 -3.85
C GLN A 49 -16.77 -17.51 -4.56
N LYS A 50 -17.00 -17.19 -5.84
CA LYS A 50 -16.14 -16.27 -6.59
C LYS A 50 -16.14 -14.86 -6.00
N LEU A 51 -17.31 -14.32 -5.61
CA LEU A 51 -17.39 -13.02 -4.91
C LEU A 51 -16.63 -13.02 -3.58
N LEU A 52 -16.79 -14.09 -2.78
CA LEU A 52 -16.03 -14.25 -1.54
C LEU A 52 -14.52 -14.29 -1.82
N SER A 53 -14.08 -15.00 -2.85
CA SER A 53 -12.68 -15.05 -3.26
C SER A 53 -12.13 -13.70 -3.69
N VAL A 54 -12.92 -12.86 -4.39
CA VAL A 54 -12.52 -11.48 -4.71
C VAL A 54 -12.28 -10.67 -3.43
N GLY A 55 -13.19 -10.78 -2.45
CA GLY A 55 -13.04 -10.09 -1.16
C GLY A 55 -11.79 -10.54 -0.39
N LEU A 56 -11.59 -11.86 -0.26
CA LEU A 56 -10.41 -12.42 0.41
C LEU A 56 -9.11 -12.07 -0.32
N TYR A 57 -9.12 -12.08 -1.65
CA TYR A 57 -8.00 -11.65 -2.48
C TYR A 57 -7.64 -10.18 -2.21
N ALA A 58 -8.64 -9.29 -2.21
CA ALA A 58 -8.40 -7.87 -1.95
C ALA A 58 -7.86 -7.62 -0.54
N LEU A 59 -8.43 -8.26 0.47
CA LEU A 59 -7.97 -8.17 1.85
C LEU A 59 -6.52 -8.67 2.00
N LEU A 60 -6.19 -9.80 1.38
CA LEU A 60 -4.83 -10.35 1.42
C LEU A 60 -3.82 -9.36 0.85
N TYR A 61 -4.12 -8.74 -0.31
CA TYR A 61 -3.23 -7.77 -0.93
C TYR A 61 -3.01 -6.53 -0.07
N VAL A 62 -4.06 -6.03 0.60
CA VAL A 62 -3.94 -4.90 1.54
C VAL A 62 -3.05 -5.27 2.71
N VAL A 63 -3.25 -6.45 3.31
CA VAL A 63 -2.45 -6.93 4.45
C VAL A 63 -0.99 -7.05 4.07
N ILE A 64 -0.69 -7.72 2.95
CA ILE A 64 0.69 -7.89 2.48
C ILE A 64 1.33 -6.53 2.20
N THR A 65 0.63 -5.64 1.49
CA THR A 65 1.17 -4.33 1.13
C THR A 65 1.44 -3.48 2.38
N THR A 66 0.51 -3.49 3.33
CA THR A 66 0.67 -2.77 4.61
C THR A 66 1.85 -3.32 5.39
N ALA A 67 2.01 -4.65 5.47
CA ALA A 67 3.16 -5.27 6.13
C ALA A 67 4.49 -4.84 5.50
N VAL A 68 4.57 -4.80 4.16
CA VAL A 68 5.76 -4.33 3.43
C VAL A 68 6.04 -2.85 3.72
N LEU A 69 5.02 -1.99 3.72
CA LEU A 69 5.19 -0.56 4.03
C LEU A 69 5.69 -0.33 5.46
N VAL A 70 5.13 -1.05 6.43
CA VAL A 70 5.57 -0.98 7.83
C VAL A 70 7.02 -1.43 7.95
N PHE A 71 7.39 -2.52 7.29
CA PHE A 71 8.76 -3.01 7.29
C PHE A 71 9.73 -2.02 6.63
N ALA A 72 9.37 -1.44 5.50
CA ALA A 72 10.17 -0.43 4.82
C ALA A 72 10.39 0.81 5.70
N ALA A 73 9.35 1.26 6.40
CA ALA A 73 9.45 2.38 7.33
C ALA A 73 10.31 2.05 8.56
N PHE A 74 10.21 0.82 9.08
CA PHE A 74 11.10 0.34 10.13
C PHE A 74 12.57 0.41 9.70
N VAL A 75 12.89 -0.09 8.49
CA VAL A 75 14.24 0.01 7.93
C VAL A 75 14.67 1.47 7.77
N TYR A 76 13.82 2.32 7.19
CA TYR A 76 14.09 3.75 7.02
C TYR A 76 14.40 4.44 8.36
N ASN A 77 13.64 4.12 9.41
CA ASN A 77 13.83 4.69 10.75
C ASN A 77 15.12 4.20 11.41
N ILE A 78 15.54 2.95 11.18
CA ILE A 78 16.86 2.48 11.65
C ILE A 78 17.97 3.26 10.94
N LEU A 79 17.91 3.35 9.61
CA LEU A 79 18.93 4.02 8.80
C LEU A 79 19.08 5.50 9.18
N THR A 80 17.95 6.21 9.31
CA THR A 80 17.97 7.66 9.58
C THR A 80 18.05 8.00 11.07
N GLY A 81 17.47 7.20 11.95
CA GLY A 81 17.43 7.48 13.40
C GLY A 81 18.63 6.93 14.16
N VAL A 82 19.05 5.69 13.86
CA VAL A 82 20.12 4.99 14.60
C VAL A 82 21.48 5.19 13.95
N LEU A 83 21.58 5.00 12.63
CA LEU A 83 22.85 5.09 11.91
C LEU A 83 23.23 6.52 11.49
N GLY A 84 22.34 7.49 11.73
CA GLY A 84 22.60 8.91 11.45
C GLY A 84 22.67 9.26 9.96
N LEU A 85 22.18 8.39 9.07
CA LEU A 85 22.06 8.73 7.65
C LEU A 85 21.04 9.87 7.47
N ARG A 86 21.29 10.71 6.46
CA ARG A 86 20.36 11.79 6.10
C ARG A 86 19.04 11.21 5.60
N GLY A 87 17.94 11.80 6.06
CA GLY A 87 16.61 11.50 5.56
C GLY A 87 16.31 12.19 4.23
N VAL A 88 15.08 12.02 3.76
CA VAL A 88 14.58 12.70 2.56
C VAL A 88 14.48 14.19 2.83
N THR A 89 15.20 15.00 2.04
CA THR A 89 15.15 16.46 2.09
C THR A 89 14.24 16.99 1.00
N LEU A 90 13.20 17.74 1.38
CA LEU A 90 12.30 18.44 0.49
C LEU A 90 12.67 19.93 0.50
N ASP A 91 12.93 20.50 -0.68
CA ASP A 91 13.11 21.94 -0.83
C ASP A 91 11.77 22.54 -1.27
N ILE A 92 11.13 23.28 -0.37
CA ILE A 92 9.87 23.96 -0.65
C ILE A 92 10.20 25.41 -0.99
N GLU A 93 9.98 25.75 -2.26
CA GLU A 93 10.10 27.11 -2.77
C GLU A 93 8.74 27.81 -2.60
N GLU A 94 8.69 28.80 -1.71
CA GLU A 94 7.49 29.61 -1.51
C GLU A 94 7.36 30.63 -2.65
N LEU A 95 6.35 30.45 -3.50
CA LEU A 95 5.94 31.48 -4.45
C LEU A 95 5.41 32.68 -3.65
N HIS A 96 6.25 33.70 -3.47
CA HIS A 96 5.79 35.02 -3.03
C HIS A 96 4.96 35.62 -4.17
N HIS A 97 3.63 35.62 -4.00
CA HIS A 97 2.76 36.44 -4.81
C HIS A 97 2.86 37.88 -4.29
N ASP A 98 3.55 38.73 -5.05
CA ASP A 98 3.48 40.20 -4.94
C ASP A 98 2.05 40.71 -5.24
#